data_AF-A0A2V6KEB0-F1
#
_entry.id   AF-A0A2V6KEB0-F1
#
_cell.length_a   1.000
_cell.length_b   1.000
_cell.length_c   1.000
_cell.angle_alpha   90.00
_cell.angle_beta   90.00
_cell.angle_gamma   90.00
#
_symmetry.space_group_name_H-M   'P 1'
#
loop_
_entity.id
_entity.type
_entity.pdbx_description
1 polymer ?
#
loop_
_entity_poly.entity_id
_entity_poly.type
_entity_poly.pdbx_seq_one_letter_code
_entity_poly.pdbx_strand_id
1 'polypeptide(L)' 'MALVLRRYEQLSYEQIAEVLDLSVPAVKSVLFRARTELRSRLSKYLGKPS' A
#
# COMPACT_ATOMS: atom_id res chain seq x y z
N MET A 1 -6.81 -2.10 3.15
CA MET A 1 -7.22 -0.78 3.68
C MET A 1 -6.13 0.29 3.56
N ALA A 2 -4.92 0.08 4.11
CA ALA A 2 -3.85 1.10 4.11
C ALA A 2 -3.54 1.78 2.75
N LEU A 3 -3.55 1.02 1.64
CA LEU A 3 -3.31 1.59 0.31
C LEU A 3 -4.41 2.57 -0.14
N VAL A 4 -5.67 2.31 0.26
CA VAL A 4 -6.82 3.16 -0.06
C VAL A 4 -6.76 4.45 0.75
N LEU A 5 -6.54 4.35 2.06
CA LEU A 5 -6.37 5.50 2.95
C LEU A 5 -5.30 6.49 2.44
N ARG A 6 -4.15 5.96 2.01
CA ARG A 6 -3.09 6.78 1.42
C ARG A 6 -3.46 7.42 0.08
N ARG A 7 -4.19 6.70 -0.77
CA ARG A 7 -4.48 7.14 -2.16
C ARG A 7 -5.70 8.05 -2.27
N TYR A 8 -6.68 7.89 -1.38
CA TYR A 8 -7.98 8.56 -1.45
C TYR A 8 -8.22 9.55 -0.32
N GLU A 9 -7.61 9.34 0.86
CA GLU A 9 -7.81 10.20 2.03
C GLU A 9 -6.58 11.05 2.39
N GLN A 10 -5.48 10.95 1.63
CA GLN A 10 -4.21 11.66 1.86
C GLN A 10 -3.63 11.53 3.28
N LEU A 11 -4.04 10.50 4.03
CA LEU A 11 -3.60 10.31 5.42
C LEU A 11 -2.10 10.03 5.50
N SER A 12 -1.46 10.60 6.53
CA SER A 12 -0.06 10.30 6.88
C SER A 12 0.09 8.86 7.39
N TYR A 13 1.33 8.36 7.49
CA TYR A 13 1.55 7.01 8.01
C TYR A 13 1.17 6.88 9.49
N GLU A 14 1.31 7.95 10.25
CA GLU A 14 0.94 8.06 11.66
C GLU A 14 -0.57 7.98 11.83
N GLN A 15 -1.32 8.71 11.01
CA GLN A 15 -2.79 8.64 11.00
C GLN A 15 -3.30 7.27 10.58
N ILE A 16 -2.67 6.65 9.57
CA ILE A 16 -3.02 5.27 9.17
C ILE A 16 -2.69 4.27 10.28
N ALA A 17 -1.60 4.47 11.01
CA ALA A 17 -1.23 3.66 12.16
C ALA A 17 -2.28 3.73 13.27
N GLU A 18 -2.74 4.93 13.59
CA GLU A 18 -3.81 5.16 14.57
C GLU A 18 -5.14 4.52 14.13
N VAL A 19 -5.58 4.77 12.89
CA VAL A 19 -6.85 4.24 12.36
C VAL A 19 -6.85 2.70 12.31
N LEU A 20 -5.70 2.08 12.04
CA LEU A 20 -5.57 0.63 11.92
C LEU A 20 -5.14 -0.06 13.21
N ASP A 21 -4.90 0.69 14.29
CA ASP A 21 -4.31 0.20 15.55
C ASP A 21 -3.01 -0.60 15.32
N LEU A 22 -2.11 -0.01 14.53
CA LEU A 22 -0.82 -0.59 14.17
C LEU A 22 0.31 0.38 14.48
N SER A 23 1.53 -0.15 14.63
CA SER A 23 2.71 0.71 14.65
C SER A 23 3.02 1.26 13.25
N VAL A 24 3.62 2.45 13.19
CA VAL A 24 4.07 3.07 11.93
C VAL A 24 4.99 2.13 11.11
N PRO A 25 5.95 1.39 11.70
CA PRO A 25 6.71 0.38 10.97
C PRO A 25 5.83 -0.72 10.36
N ALA A 26 4.82 -1.21 11.09
CA ALA A 26 3.90 -2.23 10.57
C ALA A 26 3.08 -1.70 9.38
N VAL A 27 2.63 -0.45 9.43
CA VAL A 27 1.96 0.22 8.29
C VAL A 27 2.87 0.27 7.06
N LYS A 28 4.15 0.65 7.24
CA LYS A 28 5.13 0.66 6.14
C LYS A 28 5.30 -0.72 5.53
N SER A 29 5.41 -1.77 6.34
CA SER A 29 5.50 -3.16 5.87
C SER A 29 4.26 -3.61 5.09
N VAL A 30 3.05 -3.28 5.59
CA VAL A 30 1.78 -3.59 4.90
C VAL A 30 1.70 -2.89 3.55
N LEU A 31 2.01 -1.58 3.51
CA LEU A 31 1.99 -0.80 2.27
C LEU A 31 3.00 -1.30 1.24
N PHE A 32 4.20 -1.67 1.69
CA PHE A 32 5.22 -2.25 0.81
C PHE A 32 4.74 -3.56 0.20
N ARG A 33 4.25 -4.50 1.02
CA ARG A 33 3.71 -5.77 0.52
C ARG A 33 2.55 -5.58 -0.44
N ALA A 34 1.60 -4.69 -0.11
CA ALA A 34 0.46 -4.39 -0.96
C ALA A 34 0.88 -3.85 -2.33
N ARG A 35 1.91 -2.99 -2.39
CA ARG A 35 2.46 -2.47 -3.65
C ARG A 35 3.15 -3.55 -4.47
N THR A 36 3.96 -4.39 -3.83
CA THR A 36 4.66 -5.49 -4.49
C THR A 36 3.67 -6.49 -5.07
N GLU A 37 2.64 -6.85 -4.30
CA GLU A 37 1.57 -7.74 -4.75
C GLU A 37 0.79 -7.13 -5.92
N LEU A 38 0.43 -5.84 -5.82
CA LEU A 38 -0.26 -5.15 -6.90
C LEU A 38 0.59 -5.11 -8.18
N ARG A 39 1.89 -4.83 -8.07
CA ARG A 39 2.82 -4.87 -9.20
C ARG A 39 2.93 -6.27 -9.80
N SER A 40 2.99 -7.32 -8.98
CA SER A 40 3.04 -8.72 -9.41
C SER A 40 1.76 -9.17 -10.12
N ARG A 41 0.60 -8.68 -9.67
CA ARG A 41 -0.68 -8.93 -10.35
C ARG A 41 -0.76 -8.19 -11.68
N LEU A 42 -0.37 -6.91 -11.69
CA LEU A 42 -0.41 -6.06 -12.87
C LEU A 42 0.65 -6.41 -13.90
N SER A 43 1.79 -7.01 -13.51
CA SER A 43 2.82 -7.43 -14.48
C SER A 43 2.30 -8.47 -15.48
N LYS A 44 1.26 -9.22 -15.11
CA LYS A 44 0.55 -10.14 -16.02
C LYS A 44 -0.27 -9.44 -17.09
N TYR A 45 -0.64 -8.18 -16.87
CA TYR A 45 -1.48 -7.37 -17.77
C TYR A 45 -0.71 -6.25 -18.47
N LEU A 46 0.38 -5.75 -17.86
CA LEU A 46 1.27 -4.73 -18.41
C LEU A 46 2.31 -5.37 -19.33
N GLY A 47 1.87 -6.11 -20.35
CA GLY A 47 2.70 -6.85 -21.31
C GLY A 47 4.07 -6.21 -21.55
N LYS A 48 5.12 -7.06 -21.47
CA LYS A 48 6.53 -6.75 -21.70
C LYS A 48 6.67 -5.57 -22.68
N PRO A 49 7.36 -4.46 -22.33
CA PRO A 49 7.62 -3.42 -23.32
C PRO A 49 8.40 -4.10 -24.45
N SER A 50 7.75 -4.18 -25.60
CA SER A 50 8.33 -4.53 -26.90
C SER A 50 9.36 -3.50 -27.30
#